data_AF-A0A437RH89-F1
#
_entry.id   AF-A0A437RH89-F1
#
_cell.length_a   1.000
_cell.length_b   1.000
_cell.length_c   1.000
_cell.angle_alpha   90.00
_cell.angle_beta   90.00
_cell.angle_gamma   90.00
#
_symmetry.space_group_name_H-M   'P 1'
#
loop_
_entity.id
_entity.type
_entity.pdbx_description
1 polymer ?
#
loop_
_entity_poly.entity_id
_entity_poly.type
_entity_poly.pdbx_seq_one_letter_code
_entity_poly.pdbx_strand_id
1 'polypeptide(L)'
;MNKFLPLLRREWLQYRFGWALMVGVPLGIALLLLSFGQIQLGSDEASQVNDKLRPLQLASMLSVASIAGSAAVLFIIACFSSVIIVAGMARRDHSDRSVEFWLSLPATHSASLAAPLVVHLLLVPAAALLAGLAGGVLLSMVLVARVVGIADWFALPWMDVLPAIAALTTRLLAGLPMAVLWLSPLILLVVLLSAWFRSWSWVILGVGIGLGSQLLNRLFGQPFLSDITVGLLRGARGALVHAGQGFQMGPGEGSQGLQQLPAWALQDYLAALRDLPSPLLFGGLVFAAGCFYLLVRWRERGAGAAG
;
A
#
# COMPACT_ATOMS: atom_id res chain seq x y z
N MET A 1 11.23 -2.87 30.13
CA MET A 1 10.52 -1.87 29.29
C MET A 1 10.54 -2.31 27.83
N ASN A 2 9.40 -2.27 27.16
CA ASN A 2 9.30 -2.61 25.73
C ASN A 2 10.00 -1.52 24.90
N LYS A 3 11.14 -1.87 24.27
CA LYS A 3 11.96 -0.92 23.49
C LYS A 3 11.55 -0.79 22.03
N PHE A 4 10.53 -1.55 21.61
CA PHE A 4 10.05 -1.53 20.25
C PHE A 4 9.38 -0.19 19.88
N LEU A 5 8.55 0.35 20.78
CA LEU A 5 7.84 1.61 20.53
C LEU A 5 8.78 2.81 20.31
N PRO A 6 9.84 3.01 21.11
CA PRO A 6 10.89 4.01 20.80
C PRO A 6 11.52 3.84 19.42
N LEU A 7 11.77 2.61 18.96
CA LEU A 7 12.34 2.33 17.64
C LEU A 7 11.36 2.71 16.52
N LEU A 8 10.06 2.41 16.69
CA LEU A 8 9.02 2.87 15.75
C LEU A 8 9.00 4.40 15.67
N ARG A 9 9.03 5.08 16.81
CA ARG A 9 9.06 6.56 16.88
C ARG A 9 10.31 7.14 16.20
N ARG A 10 11.47 6.50 16.36
CA ARG A 10 12.70 6.92 15.71
C ARG A 10 12.54 6.90 14.19
N GLU A 11 12.14 5.76 13.63
CA GLU A 11 11.94 5.63 12.19
C GLU A 11 10.91 6.65 11.70
N TRP A 12 9.86 6.91 12.51
CA TRP A 12 8.91 7.95 12.19
C TRP A 12 9.53 9.34 12.06
N LEU A 13 10.29 9.76 13.06
CA LEU A 13 10.90 11.08 13.09
C LEU A 13 11.97 11.26 12.00
N GLN A 14 12.67 10.18 11.64
CA GLN A 14 13.71 10.20 10.62
C GLN A 14 13.16 10.48 9.22
N TYR A 15 12.01 9.92 8.87
CA TYR A 15 11.41 10.06 7.53
C TYR A 15 10.24 11.02 7.45
N ARG A 16 9.85 11.67 8.56
CA ARG A 16 8.65 12.55 8.64
C ARG A 16 8.56 13.55 7.49
N PHE A 17 9.69 14.16 7.11
CA PHE A 17 9.71 15.19 6.07
C PHE A 17 9.50 14.56 4.69
N GLY A 18 10.18 13.44 4.40
CA GLY A 18 9.98 12.70 3.15
C GLY A 18 8.54 12.24 2.98
N TRP A 19 7.90 11.75 4.05
CA TRP A 19 6.48 11.37 4.00
C TRP A 19 5.54 12.55 3.89
N ALA A 20 5.83 13.67 4.57
CA ALA A 20 5.05 14.89 4.42
C ALA A 20 5.08 15.39 2.97
N LEU A 21 6.24 15.33 2.29
CA LEU A 21 6.34 15.64 0.87
C LEU A 21 5.60 14.62 -0.01
N MET A 22 5.75 13.33 0.29
CA MET A 22 5.09 12.24 -0.46
C MET A 22 3.56 12.38 -0.47
N VAL A 23 2.98 12.90 0.62
CA VAL A 23 1.53 13.16 0.74
C VAL A 23 1.19 14.56 0.22
N GLY A 24 1.94 15.57 0.65
CA GLY A 24 1.62 16.98 0.41
C GLY A 24 1.82 17.41 -1.03
N VAL A 25 2.85 16.91 -1.73
CA VAL A 25 3.13 17.30 -3.11
C VAL A 25 2.03 16.83 -4.08
N PRO A 26 1.63 15.53 -4.11
CA PRO A 26 0.54 15.12 -5.00
C PRO A 26 -0.78 15.81 -4.69
N LEU A 27 -1.13 16.01 -3.41
CA LEU A 27 -2.35 16.73 -3.03
C LEU A 27 -2.30 18.22 -3.42
N GLY A 28 -1.15 18.88 -3.22
CA GLY A 28 -0.96 20.28 -3.60
C GLY A 28 -1.06 20.47 -5.11
N ILE A 29 -0.43 19.58 -5.90
CA ILE A 29 -0.55 19.59 -7.36
C ILE A 29 -2.00 19.37 -7.78
N ALA A 30 -2.69 18.37 -7.22
CA ALA A 30 -4.09 18.10 -7.54
C ALA A 30 -4.97 19.32 -7.22
N LEU A 31 -4.77 19.96 -6.07
CA LEU A 31 -5.52 21.15 -5.67
C LEU A 31 -5.29 22.32 -6.62
N LEU A 32 -4.04 22.58 -7.02
CA LEU A 32 -3.70 23.63 -7.99
C LEU A 32 -4.34 23.36 -9.35
N LEU A 33 -4.23 22.12 -9.84
CA LEU A 33 -4.83 21.72 -11.12
C LEU A 33 -6.35 21.83 -11.11
N LEU A 34 -7.02 21.46 -10.01
CA LEU A 34 -8.48 21.59 -9.88
C LEU A 34 -8.94 23.04 -9.73
N SER A 35 -8.12 23.88 -9.09
CA SER A 35 -8.46 25.28 -8.85
C SER A 35 -8.35 26.12 -10.12
N PHE A 36 -7.29 25.91 -10.92
CA PHE A 36 -6.96 26.76 -12.07
C PHE A 36 -7.12 26.06 -13.42
N GLY A 37 -7.19 24.74 -13.45
CA GLY A 37 -7.37 23.98 -14.67
C GLY A 37 -8.76 24.17 -15.30
N GLN A 38 -8.81 24.05 -16.62
CA GLN A 38 -10.05 23.90 -17.35
C GLN A 38 -10.46 22.43 -17.31
N ILE A 39 -11.60 22.15 -16.70
CA ILE A 39 -12.18 20.81 -16.64
C ILE A 39 -13.01 20.63 -17.91
N GLN A 40 -12.41 19.99 -18.91
CA GLN A 40 -13.13 19.60 -20.13
C GLN A 40 -13.76 18.23 -19.88
N LEU A 41 -15.07 18.21 -19.66
CA LEU A 41 -15.87 16.99 -19.79
C LEU A 41 -16.08 16.77 -21.29
N GLY A 42 -15.74 15.59 -21.82
CA GLY A 42 -15.82 15.34 -23.28
C GLY A 42 -17.22 15.64 -23.81
N SER A 43 -17.38 16.18 -25.01
CA SER A 43 -18.70 16.64 -25.53
C SER A 43 -19.78 15.54 -25.56
N ASP A 44 -19.40 14.29 -25.73
CA ASP A 44 -20.30 13.13 -25.68
C ASP A 44 -20.69 12.73 -24.25
N GLU A 45 -19.79 12.94 -23.28
CA GLU A 45 -20.05 12.72 -21.86
C GLU A 45 -20.85 13.88 -21.27
N ALA A 46 -20.52 15.11 -21.66
CA ALA A 46 -21.22 16.32 -21.25
C ALA A 46 -22.67 16.31 -21.73
N SER A 47 -22.97 15.88 -22.96
CA SER A 47 -24.34 15.74 -23.45
C SER A 47 -25.12 14.62 -22.72
N GLN A 48 -24.49 13.47 -22.44
CA GLN A 48 -25.12 12.42 -21.63
C GLN A 48 -25.34 12.83 -20.16
N VAL A 49 -24.41 13.61 -19.58
CA VAL A 49 -24.48 14.12 -18.22
C VAL A 49 -25.55 15.21 -18.10
N ASN A 50 -25.64 16.12 -19.07
CA ASN A 50 -26.59 17.24 -19.05
C ASN A 50 -28.05 16.79 -19.30
N ASP A 51 -28.26 15.75 -20.13
CA ASP A 51 -29.61 15.28 -20.46
C ASP A 51 -30.14 14.15 -19.55
N LYS A 52 -29.27 13.43 -18.81
CA LYS A 52 -29.69 12.26 -18.00
C LYS A 52 -29.31 12.28 -16.52
N LEU A 53 -28.28 13.01 -16.10
CA LEU A 53 -27.84 12.99 -14.70
C LEU A 53 -28.30 14.27 -13.99
N ARG A 54 -29.00 14.09 -12.87
CA ARG A 54 -29.35 15.23 -12.01
C ARG A 54 -28.06 15.84 -11.44
N PRO A 55 -27.97 17.18 -11.25
CA PRO A 55 -26.78 17.85 -10.69
C PRO A 55 -26.20 17.15 -9.45
N LEU A 56 -27.09 16.69 -8.56
CA LEU A 56 -26.73 15.95 -7.35
C LEU A 56 -26.03 14.60 -7.61
N GLN A 57 -26.43 13.87 -8.66
CA GLN A 57 -25.80 12.60 -9.02
C GLN A 57 -24.38 12.84 -9.53
N LEU A 58 -24.18 13.84 -10.40
CA LEU A 58 -22.86 14.23 -10.87
C LEU A 58 -21.96 14.66 -9.70
N ALA A 59 -22.47 15.50 -8.79
CA ALA A 59 -21.74 15.91 -7.59
C ALA A 59 -21.31 14.71 -6.74
N SER A 60 -22.18 13.71 -6.57
CA SER A 60 -21.86 12.51 -5.80
C SER A 60 -20.76 11.66 -6.46
N MET A 61 -20.82 11.49 -7.78
CA MET A 61 -19.80 10.75 -8.54
C MET A 61 -18.44 11.46 -8.46
N LEU A 62 -18.41 12.77 -8.69
CA LEU A 62 -17.18 13.57 -8.59
C LEU A 62 -16.59 13.53 -7.18
N SER A 63 -17.45 13.57 -6.15
CA SER A 63 -17.02 13.52 -4.77
C SER A 63 -16.41 12.17 -4.40
N VAL A 64 -17.11 11.08 -4.69
CA VAL A 64 -16.61 9.71 -4.45
C VAL A 64 -15.34 9.45 -5.25
N ALA A 65 -15.29 9.83 -6.52
CA ALA A 65 -14.12 9.67 -7.36
C ALA A 65 -12.91 10.46 -6.83
N SER A 66 -13.12 11.69 -6.37
CA SER A 66 -12.06 12.50 -5.77
C SER A 66 -11.52 11.87 -4.49
N ILE A 67 -12.41 11.45 -3.59
CA ILE A 67 -12.04 10.88 -2.29
C ILE A 67 -11.34 9.53 -2.46
N ALA A 68 -11.94 8.62 -3.23
CA ALA A 68 -11.37 7.30 -3.49
C ALA A 68 -10.09 7.39 -4.31
N GLY A 69 -10.06 8.26 -5.33
CA GLY A 69 -8.92 8.46 -6.20
C GLY A 69 -7.69 8.99 -5.45
N SER A 70 -7.84 10.04 -4.64
CA SER A 70 -6.73 10.56 -3.83
C SER A 70 -6.24 9.55 -2.81
N ALA A 71 -7.14 8.84 -2.13
CA ALA A 71 -6.81 7.79 -1.18
C ALA A 71 -6.03 6.65 -1.85
N ALA A 72 -6.50 6.15 -2.98
CA ALA A 72 -5.85 5.10 -3.75
C ALA A 72 -4.47 5.52 -4.27
N VAL A 73 -4.36 6.71 -4.87
CA VAL A 73 -3.10 7.23 -5.41
C VAL A 73 -2.05 7.36 -4.30
N LEU A 74 -2.38 8.01 -3.18
CA LEU A 74 -1.41 8.17 -2.08
C LEU A 74 -1.05 6.84 -1.43
N PHE A 75 -2.03 5.94 -1.26
CA PHE A 75 -1.78 4.60 -0.75
C PHE A 75 -0.80 3.82 -1.64
N ILE A 76 -1.02 3.82 -2.96
CA ILE A 76 -0.15 3.14 -3.93
C ILE A 76 1.26 3.73 -3.91
N ILE A 77 1.38 5.06 -3.98
CA ILE A 77 2.68 5.76 -3.89
C ILE A 77 3.42 5.35 -2.61
N ALA A 78 2.71 5.32 -1.47
CA ALA A 78 3.28 4.94 -0.19
C ALA A 78 3.70 3.47 -0.14
N CYS A 79 2.91 2.53 -0.68
CA CYS A 79 3.29 1.12 -0.78
C CYS A 79 4.58 0.93 -1.59
N PHE A 80 4.66 1.51 -2.79
CA PHE A 80 5.84 1.39 -3.64
C PHE A 80 7.07 2.05 -3.00
N SER A 81 6.93 3.28 -2.52
CA SER A 81 8.01 4.00 -1.85
C SER A 81 8.54 3.24 -0.63
N SER A 82 7.64 2.62 0.12
CA SER A 82 7.99 1.86 1.32
C SER A 82 8.78 0.60 1.02
N VAL A 83 8.42 -0.14 -0.04
CA VAL A 83 9.20 -1.30 -0.49
C VAL A 83 10.62 -0.88 -0.89
N ILE A 84 10.76 0.25 -1.60
CA ILE A 84 12.08 0.79 -1.99
C ILE A 84 12.90 1.19 -0.77
N ILE A 85 12.30 1.90 0.19
CA ILE A 85 13.00 2.33 1.42
C ILE A 85 13.46 1.11 2.23
N VAL A 86 12.56 0.14 2.43
CA VAL A 86 12.86 -1.10 3.15
C VAL A 86 13.96 -1.89 2.46
N ALA A 87 13.97 -1.97 1.12
CA ALA A 87 15.03 -2.66 0.39
C ALA A 87 16.43 -2.12 0.72
N GLY A 88 16.58 -0.83 1.04
CA GLY A 88 17.86 -0.20 1.40
C GLY A 88 18.22 -0.25 2.89
N MET A 89 17.28 -0.65 3.76
CA MET A 89 17.42 -0.42 5.21
C MET A 89 18.56 -1.21 5.87
N ALA A 90 18.86 -2.41 5.37
CA ALA A 90 19.82 -3.32 6.02
C ALA A 90 21.23 -2.71 6.13
N ARG A 91 21.64 -1.88 5.16
CA ARG A 91 22.96 -1.23 5.16
C ARG A 91 22.97 0.18 5.65
N ARG A 92 21.81 0.83 5.82
CA ARG A 92 21.72 2.24 6.22
C ARG A 92 22.56 2.50 7.47
N ASP A 93 22.29 1.74 8.53
CA ASP A 93 22.97 1.88 9.83
C ASP A 93 24.47 1.55 9.75
N HIS A 94 24.90 0.70 8.80
CA HIS A 94 26.32 0.41 8.56
C HIS A 94 27.01 1.53 7.78
N SER A 95 26.31 2.17 6.84
CA SER A 95 26.88 3.20 5.97
C SER A 95 27.15 4.52 6.68
N ASP A 96 26.34 4.86 7.68
CA ASP A 96 26.49 6.07 8.49
C ASP A 96 27.26 5.83 9.81
N ARG A 97 27.79 4.61 9.99
CA ARG A 97 28.41 4.11 11.24
C ARG A 97 27.53 4.24 12.49
N SER A 98 26.25 4.59 12.36
CA SER A 98 25.35 4.70 13.49
C SER A 98 25.07 3.34 14.13
N VAL A 99 25.37 2.24 13.43
CA VAL A 99 25.27 0.88 13.95
C VAL A 99 26.03 0.71 15.27
N GLU A 100 27.20 1.32 15.46
CA GLU A 100 27.98 1.22 16.71
C GLU A 100 27.20 1.79 17.91
N PHE A 101 26.58 2.96 17.72
CA PHE A 101 25.68 3.54 18.71
C PHE A 101 24.49 2.63 18.98
N TRP A 102 23.86 2.07 17.93
CA TRP A 102 22.70 1.21 18.09
C TRP A 102 23.01 -0.12 18.78
N LEU A 103 24.22 -0.63 18.62
CA LEU A 103 24.71 -1.83 19.32
C LEU A 103 24.95 -1.57 20.81
N SER A 104 25.30 -0.34 21.18
CA SER A 104 25.43 0.05 22.59
C SER A 104 24.09 0.17 23.31
N LEU A 105 22.98 0.34 22.57
CA LEU A 105 21.66 0.37 23.17
C LEU A 105 21.20 -1.06 23.49
N PRO A 106 20.49 -1.29 24.61
CA PRO A 106 20.06 -2.64 24.96
C PRO A 106 18.78 -3.02 24.20
N ALA A 107 18.83 -2.99 22.86
CA ALA A 107 17.77 -3.40 21.93
C ALA A 107 18.25 -4.61 21.11
N THR A 108 17.36 -5.55 20.83
CA THR A 108 17.72 -6.74 20.05
C THR A 108 17.90 -6.40 18.57
N HIS A 109 18.81 -7.09 17.88
CA HIS A 109 19.01 -6.93 16.43
C HIS A 109 17.72 -7.17 15.63
N SER A 110 16.90 -8.14 16.06
CA SER A 110 15.60 -8.43 15.49
C SER A 110 14.63 -7.25 15.64
N ALA A 111 14.57 -6.60 16.81
CA ALA A 111 13.71 -5.42 17.00
C ALA A 111 14.17 -4.23 16.12
N SER A 112 15.48 -4.03 15.98
CA SER A 112 16.05 -2.97 15.13
C SER A 112 15.80 -3.18 13.64
N LEU A 113 15.59 -4.42 13.19
CA LEU A 113 15.19 -4.74 11.81
C LEU A 113 13.67 -4.80 11.64
N ALA A 114 12.91 -5.26 12.64
CA ALA A 114 11.46 -5.35 12.58
C ALA A 114 10.77 -3.98 12.66
N ALA A 115 11.30 -3.04 13.45
CA ALA A 115 10.68 -1.73 13.62
C ALA A 115 10.53 -0.96 12.30
N PRO A 116 11.57 -0.79 11.46
CA PRO A 116 11.41 -0.12 10.18
C PRO A 116 10.52 -0.90 9.20
N LEU A 117 10.53 -2.24 9.25
CA LEU A 117 9.58 -3.05 8.45
C LEU A 117 8.13 -2.73 8.81
N VAL A 118 7.79 -2.66 10.10
CA VAL A 118 6.45 -2.31 10.56
C VAL A 118 6.09 -0.88 10.17
N VAL A 119 7.00 0.08 10.37
CA VAL A 119 6.74 1.49 10.03
C VAL A 119 6.48 1.65 8.55
N HIS A 120 7.38 1.16 7.69
CA HIS A 120 7.28 1.39 6.26
C HIS A 120 6.25 0.49 5.59
N LEU A 121 6.11 -0.78 5.97
CA LEU A 121 5.18 -1.68 5.26
C LEU A 121 3.73 -1.58 5.75
N LEU A 122 3.50 -1.11 6.99
CA LEU A 122 2.16 -1.03 7.58
C LEU A 122 1.76 0.41 7.90
N LEU A 123 2.51 1.09 8.77
CA LEU A 123 2.07 2.37 9.33
C LEU A 123 2.05 3.49 8.27
N VAL A 124 3.06 3.56 7.40
CA VAL A 124 3.17 4.60 6.37
C VAL A 124 2.08 4.46 5.30
N PRO A 125 1.85 3.28 4.67
CA PRO A 125 0.73 3.10 3.75
C PRO A 125 -0.62 3.37 4.41
N ALA A 126 -0.83 2.92 5.65
CA ALA A 126 -2.06 3.20 6.39
C ALA A 126 -2.26 4.71 6.60
N ALA A 127 -1.22 5.43 7.03
CA ALA A 127 -1.26 6.88 7.19
C ALA A 127 -1.51 7.60 5.87
N ALA A 128 -0.89 7.14 4.77
CA ALA A 128 -1.08 7.72 3.44
C ALA A 128 -2.50 7.51 2.91
N LEU A 129 -3.11 6.34 3.16
CA LEU A 129 -4.52 6.09 2.85
C LEU A 129 -5.43 7.09 3.58
N LEU A 130 -5.24 7.24 4.90
CA LEU A 130 -6.03 8.17 5.71
C LEU A 130 -5.83 9.63 5.31
N ALA A 131 -4.58 10.03 5.03
CA ALA A 131 -4.27 11.37 4.53
C ALA A 131 -4.87 11.62 3.15
N GLY A 132 -4.88 10.60 2.28
CA GLY A 132 -5.50 10.67 0.96
C GLY A 132 -7.01 10.79 1.03
N LEU A 133 -7.68 10.14 1.99
CA LEU A 133 -9.11 10.35 2.25
C LEU A 133 -9.39 11.79 2.71
N ALA A 134 -8.63 12.28 3.70
CA ALA A 134 -8.79 13.64 4.20
C ALA A 134 -8.53 14.70 3.10
N GLY A 135 -7.45 14.54 2.34
CA GLY A 135 -7.15 15.39 1.18
C GLY A 135 -8.22 15.27 0.09
N GLY A 136 -8.75 14.07 -0.12
CA GLY A 136 -9.82 13.78 -1.06
C GLY A 136 -11.12 14.50 -0.78
N VAL A 137 -11.47 14.69 0.51
CA VAL A 137 -12.63 15.50 0.90
C VAL A 137 -12.42 16.96 0.46
N LEU A 138 -11.22 17.52 0.67
CA LEU A 138 -10.90 18.88 0.20
C LEU A 138 -10.94 18.99 -1.33
N LEU A 139 -10.34 18.02 -2.03
CA LEU A 139 -10.36 17.98 -3.49
C LEU A 139 -11.79 17.82 -4.03
N SER A 140 -12.63 17.01 -3.39
CA SER A 140 -14.05 16.84 -3.75
C SER A 140 -14.82 18.15 -3.66
N MET A 141 -14.57 18.93 -2.60
CA MET A 141 -15.23 20.21 -2.39
C MET A 141 -14.87 21.19 -3.49
N VAL A 142 -13.58 21.32 -3.81
CA VAL A 142 -13.11 22.21 -4.89
C VAL A 142 -13.65 21.76 -6.24
N LEU A 143 -13.57 20.46 -6.56
CA LEU A 143 -14.04 19.93 -7.84
C LEU A 143 -15.55 20.12 -8.01
N VAL A 144 -16.36 19.72 -7.03
CA VAL A 144 -17.82 19.86 -7.10
C VAL A 144 -18.23 21.34 -7.15
N ALA A 145 -17.60 22.21 -6.35
CA ALA A 145 -17.87 23.64 -6.37
C ALA A 145 -17.59 24.28 -7.72
N ARG A 146 -16.57 23.80 -8.44
CA ARG A 146 -16.16 24.31 -9.76
C ARG A 146 -17.04 23.79 -10.90
N VAL A 147 -17.53 22.55 -10.81
CA VAL A 147 -18.26 21.89 -11.91
C VAL A 147 -19.77 22.07 -11.80
N VAL A 148 -20.34 21.91 -10.61
CA VAL A 148 -21.80 21.89 -10.39
C VAL A 148 -22.24 23.05 -9.50
N GLY A 149 -21.47 23.33 -8.44
CA GLY A 149 -21.76 24.37 -7.47
C GLY A 149 -21.50 23.90 -6.05
N ILE A 150 -21.15 24.83 -5.16
CA ILE A 150 -20.83 24.51 -3.76
C ILE A 150 -22.07 24.02 -2.99
N ALA A 151 -23.26 24.48 -3.36
CA ALA A 151 -24.52 24.07 -2.74
C ALA A 151 -24.75 22.55 -2.91
N ASP A 152 -24.46 22.00 -4.09
CA ASP A 152 -24.61 20.57 -4.38
C ASP A 152 -23.66 19.70 -3.55
N TRP A 153 -22.50 20.22 -3.16
CA TRP A 153 -21.58 19.52 -2.26
C TRP A 153 -22.18 19.35 -0.85
N PHE A 154 -22.87 20.38 -0.35
CA PHE A 154 -23.59 20.29 0.93
C PHE A 154 -24.87 19.45 0.83
N ALA A 155 -25.46 19.34 -0.36
CA ALA A 155 -26.64 18.51 -0.61
C ALA A 155 -26.31 17.02 -0.79
N LEU A 156 -25.04 16.63 -0.82
CA LEU A 156 -24.62 15.23 -0.98
C LEU A 156 -25.22 14.33 0.11
N PRO A 157 -25.55 13.06 -0.22
CA PRO A 157 -26.04 12.08 0.74
C PRO A 157 -24.89 11.55 1.61
N TRP A 158 -24.31 12.41 2.46
CA TRP A 158 -23.17 12.07 3.32
C TRP A 158 -23.44 10.88 4.22
N MET A 159 -24.70 10.65 4.59
CA MET A 159 -25.11 9.51 5.39
C MET A 159 -24.95 8.16 4.67
N ASP A 160 -25.01 8.13 3.34
CA ASP A 160 -24.73 6.93 2.55
C ASP A 160 -23.24 6.85 2.16
N VAL A 161 -22.63 8.00 1.86
CA VAL A 161 -21.25 8.09 1.37
C VAL A 161 -20.22 7.81 2.48
N LEU A 162 -20.41 8.34 3.69
CA LEU A 162 -19.43 8.17 4.78
C LEU A 162 -19.30 6.71 5.24
N PRO A 163 -20.40 5.94 5.46
CA PRO A 163 -20.28 4.52 5.79
C PRO A 163 -19.62 3.71 4.67
N ALA A 164 -19.91 4.01 3.41
CA ALA A 164 -19.26 3.36 2.27
C ALA A 164 -17.74 3.60 2.26
N ILE A 165 -17.32 4.86 2.43
CA ILE A 165 -15.89 5.22 2.53
C ILE A 165 -15.25 4.53 3.74
N ALA A 166 -15.90 4.57 4.90
CA ALA A 166 -15.39 3.93 6.11
C ALA A 166 -15.23 2.41 5.96
N ALA A 167 -16.21 1.75 5.33
CA ALA A 167 -16.14 0.31 5.05
C ALA A 167 -14.99 -0.05 4.10
N LEU A 168 -14.83 0.68 3.00
CA LEU A 168 -13.72 0.45 2.06
C LEU A 168 -12.37 0.72 2.71
N THR A 169 -12.28 1.78 3.51
CA THR A 169 -11.05 2.15 4.23
C THR A 169 -10.67 1.09 5.25
N THR A 170 -11.62 0.65 6.08
CA THR A 170 -11.37 -0.40 7.07
C THR A 170 -11.01 -1.73 6.40
N ARG A 171 -11.65 -2.07 5.28
CA ARG A 171 -11.29 -3.23 4.46
C ARG A 171 -9.86 -3.18 3.94
N LEU A 172 -9.42 -2.05 3.41
CA LEU A 172 -8.04 -1.86 2.93
C LEU A 172 -7.03 -1.89 4.08
N LEU A 173 -7.32 -1.23 5.20
CA LEU A 173 -6.46 -1.24 6.39
C LEU A 173 -6.31 -2.64 6.98
N ALA A 174 -7.38 -3.43 6.99
CA ALA A 174 -7.35 -4.82 7.46
C ALA A 174 -6.68 -5.77 6.45
N GLY A 175 -6.80 -5.49 5.16
CA GLY A 175 -6.12 -6.22 4.08
C GLY A 175 -4.63 -5.97 3.99
N LEU A 176 -4.17 -4.78 4.36
CA LEU A 176 -2.76 -4.37 4.32
C LEU A 176 -1.81 -5.33 5.05
N PRO A 177 -2.02 -5.71 6.33
CA PRO A 177 -1.15 -6.67 7.01
C PRO A 177 -1.15 -8.04 6.33
N MET A 178 -2.29 -8.50 5.81
CA MET A 178 -2.35 -9.77 5.07
C MET A 178 -1.54 -9.69 3.77
N ALA A 179 -1.64 -8.58 3.04
CA ALA A 179 -0.86 -8.38 1.84
C ALA A 179 0.64 -8.31 2.15
N VAL A 180 1.04 -7.69 3.26
CA VAL A 180 2.43 -7.72 3.73
C VAL A 180 2.88 -9.14 4.08
N LEU A 181 2.04 -9.98 4.68
CA LEU A 181 2.38 -11.40 4.91
C LEU A 181 2.62 -12.14 3.59
N TRP A 182 1.73 -11.97 2.61
CA TRP A 182 1.87 -12.55 1.27
C TRP A 182 3.13 -12.07 0.54
N LEU A 183 3.49 -10.80 0.67
CA LEU A 183 4.68 -10.22 0.03
C LEU A 183 5.96 -10.40 0.83
N SER A 184 5.88 -10.75 2.12
CA SER A 184 7.05 -10.89 3.00
C SER A 184 8.16 -11.79 2.46
N PRO A 185 7.90 -12.91 1.74
CA PRO A 185 8.97 -13.75 1.19
C PRO A 185 9.81 -12.98 0.16
N LEU A 186 9.14 -12.20 -0.70
CA LEU A 186 9.79 -11.40 -1.74
C LEU A 186 10.48 -10.18 -1.14
N ILE A 187 9.81 -9.46 -0.22
CA ILE A 187 10.36 -8.26 0.42
C ILE A 187 11.62 -8.63 1.22
N LEU A 188 11.57 -9.65 2.06
CA LEU A 188 12.72 -10.02 2.89
C LEU A 188 13.86 -10.62 2.10
N LEU A 189 13.57 -11.31 0.99
CA LEU A 189 14.59 -11.73 0.04
C LEU A 189 15.31 -10.52 -0.56
N VAL A 190 14.57 -9.48 -0.99
CA VAL A 190 15.18 -8.24 -1.50
C VAL A 190 16.03 -7.56 -0.44
N VAL A 191 15.53 -7.43 0.79
CA VAL A 191 16.31 -6.82 1.90
C VAL A 191 17.59 -7.61 2.17
N LEU A 192 17.52 -8.94 2.16
CA LEU A 192 18.68 -9.83 2.31
C LEU A 192 19.68 -9.68 1.16
N LEU A 193 19.21 -9.71 -0.08
CA LEU A 193 20.06 -9.50 -1.26
C LEU A 193 20.68 -8.10 -1.24
N SER A 194 19.96 -7.06 -0.81
CA SER A 194 20.52 -5.73 -0.62
C SER A 194 21.61 -5.73 0.44
N ALA A 195 21.44 -6.47 1.54
CA ALA A 195 22.48 -6.63 2.58
C ALA A 195 23.74 -7.33 2.07
N TRP A 196 23.65 -8.20 1.05
CA TRP A 196 24.80 -8.90 0.45
C TRP A 196 25.40 -8.20 -0.78
N PHE A 197 24.57 -7.68 -1.69
CA PHE A 197 24.97 -7.17 -3.01
C PHE A 197 24.71 -5.67 -3.29
N ARG A 198 24.22 -4.91 -2.31
CA ARG A 198 24.08 -3.44 -2.34
C ARG A 198 23.05 -3.00 -3.39
N SER A 199 23.46 -2.31 -4.44
CA SER A 199 22.58 -1.77 -5.49
C SER A 199 22.18 -2.82 -6.53
N TRP A 200 22.86 -3.96 -6.58
CA TRP A 200 22.60 -5.03 -7.54
C TRP A 200 21.44 -5.95 -7.11
N SER A 201 20.86 -5.75 -5.93
CA SER A 201 19.80 -6.64 -5.40
C SER A 201 18.59 -6.76 -6.32
N TRP A 202 18.11 -5.64 -6.87
CA TRP A 202 16.99 -5.63 -7.82
C TRP A 202 17.31 -6.34 -9.13
N VAL A 203 18.52 -6.16 -9.64
CA VAL A 203 18.99 -6.83 -10.87
C VAL A 203 19.10 -8.33 -10.63
N ILE A 204 19.73 -8.73 -9.52
CA ILE A 204 19.88 -10.14 -9.14
C ILE A 204 18.51 -10.79 -8.93
N LEU A 205 17.56 -10.09 -8.30
CA LEU A 205 16.20 -10.60 -8.14
C LEU A 205 15.52 -10.79 -9.50
N GLY A 206 15.52 -9.78 -10.36
CA GLY A 206 14.88 -9.84 -11.67
C GLY A 206 15.48 -10.92 -12.57
N VAL A 207 16.81 -10.99 -12.63
CA VAL A 207 17.55 -12.01 -13.39
C VAL A 207 17.35 -13.40 -12.77
N GLY A 208 17.42 -13.52 -11.45
CA GLY A 208 17.27 -14.78 -10.74
C GLY A 208 15.87 -15.37 -10.90
N ILE A 209 14.82 -14.56 -10.77
CA ILE A 209 13.44 -15.00 -11.01
C ILE A 209 13.22 -15.29 -12.50
N GLY A 210 13.66 -14.41 -13.40
CA GLY A 210 13.44 -14.55 -14.84
C GLY A 210 14.21 -15.71 -15.46
N LEU A 211 15.54 -15.66 -15.42
CA LEU A 211 16.40 -16.72 -15.99
C LEU A 211 16.32 -18.01 -15.21
N GLY A 212 16.22 -17.92 -13.87
CA GLY A 212 16.08 -19.12 -13.03
C GLY A 212 14.79 -19.87 -13.34
N SER A 213 13.66 -19.18 -13.52
CA SER A 213 12.41 -19.82 -13.93
C SER A 213 12.52 -20.46 -15.31
N GLN A 214 13.12 -19.77 -16.29
CA GLN A 214 13.29 -20.34 -17.63
C GLN A 214 14.20 -21.58 -17.64
N LEU A 215 15.28 -21.56 -16.86
CA LEU A 215 16.20 -22.69 -16.75
C LEU A 215 15.52 -23.90 -16.08
N LEU A 216 14.81 -23.69 -14.98
CA LEU A 216 14.03 -24.73 -14.29
C LEU A 216 12.97 -25.33 -15.21
N ASN A 217 12.28 -24.50 -15.98
CA ASN A 217 11.28 -24.96 -16.94
C ASN A 217 11.92 -25.81 -18.06
N ARG A 218 13.11 -25.45 -18.55
CA ARG A 218 13.82 -26.24 -19.57
C ARG A 218 14.38 -27.55 -19.04
N LEU A 219 14.91 -27.56 -17.81
CA LEU A 219 15.57 -28.74 -17.23
C LEU A 219 14.58 -29.72 -16.60
N PHE A 220 13.53 -29.22 -15.95
CA PHE A 220 12.61 -30.02 -15.15
C PHE A 220 11.16 -29.96 -15.65
N GLY A 221 10.85 -29.15 -16.67
CA GLY A 221 9.50 -29.01 -17.21
C GLY A 221 8.51 -28.31 -16.27
N GLN A 222 9.00 -27.64 -15.21
CA GLN A 222 8.16 -27.03 -14.17
C GLN A 222 8.48 -25.54 -13.99
N PRO A 223 7.54 -24.61 -14.28
CA PRO A 223 7.72 -23.16 -14.09
C PRO A 223 7.53 -22.73 -12.62
N PHE A 224 8.09 -23.51 -11.68
CA PHE A 224 7.81 -23.44 -10.24
C PHE A 224 8.04 -22.04 -9.63
N LEU A 225 9.15 -21.38 -9.96
CA LEU A 225 9.49 -20.07 -9.37
C LEU A 225 8.56 -18.94 -9.83
N SER A 226 8.18 -18.93 -11.11
CA SER A 226 7.23 -17.94 -11.62
C SER A 226 5.83 -18.17 -11.03
N ASP A 227 5.41 -19.42 -10.90
CA ASP A 227 4.08 -19.74 -10.37
C ASP A 227 3.96 -19.37 -8.90
N ILE A 228 5.00 -19.63 -8.11
CA ILE A 228 5.07 -19.16 -6.70
C ILE A 228 5.01 -17.64 -6.65
N THR A 229 5.84 -16.96 -7.43
CA THR A 229 5.91 -15.48 -7.40
C THR A 229 4.57 -14.86 -7.78
N VAL A 230 3.96 -15.34 -8.87
CA VAL A 230 2.64 -14.90 -9.32
C VAL A 230 1.57 -15.26 -8.28
N GLY A 231 1.65 -16.44 -7.67
CA GLY A 231 0.74 -16.86 -6.61
C GLY A 231 0.81 -15.94 -5.38
N LEU A 232 2.00 -15.58 -4.92
CA LEU A 232 2.19 -14.64 -3.80
C LEU A 232 1.66 -13.25 -4.15
N LEU A 233 1.93 -12.75 -5.37
CA LEU A 233 1.39 -11.47 -5.85
C LEU A 233 -0.14 -11.49 -5.96
N ARG A 234 -0.74 -12.60 -6.41
CA ARG A 234 -2.19 -12.78 -6.47
C ARG A 234 -2.81 -12.82 -5.07
N GLY A 235 -2.18 -13.52 -4.13
CA GLY A 235 -2.61 -13.56 -2.72
C GLY A 235 -2.53 -12.18 -2.07
N ALA A 236 -1.44 -11.44 -2.30
CA ALA A 236 -1.30 -10.06 -1.83
C ALA A 236 -2.34 -9.11 -2.45
N ARG A 237 -2.59 -9.26 -3.76
CA ARG A 237 -3.65 -8.51 -4.44
C ARG A 237 -5.00 -8.86 -3.83
N GLY A 238 -5.36 -10.13 -3.68
CA GLY A 238 -6.64 -10.55 -3.11
C GLY A 238 -6.83 -10.11 -1.66
N ALA A 239 -5.73 -10.04 -0.89
CA ALA A 239 -5.73 -9.49 0.45
C ALA A 239 -6.11 -7.99 0.47
N LEU A 240 -5.67 -7.19 -0.50
CA LEU A 240 -6.03 -5.76 -0.60
C LEU A 240 -7.36 -5.53 -1.32
N VAL A 241 -7.54 -6.19 -2.45
CA VAL A 241 -8.64 -6.02 -3.40
C VAL A 241 -9.00 -7.40 -3.97
N HIS A 242 -10.21 -7.85 -3.63
CA HIS A 242 -10.92 -9.01 -4.20
C HIS A 242 -10.40 -10.41 -3.85
N ALA A 243 -11.04 -11.05 -2.87
CA ALA A 243 -10.92 -12.48 -2.58
C ALA A 243 -12.13 -13.32 -3.08
N GLY A 244 -13.14 -12.70 -3.69
CA GLY A 244 -14.37 -13.42 -4.10
C GLY A 244 -15.08 -12.87 -5.33
N GLN A 245 -15.99 -11.89 -5.15
CA GLN A 245 -16.91 -11.41 -6.20
C GLN A 245 -16.80 -9.91 -6.42
N GLY A 246 -16.60 -9.51 -7.69
CA GLY A 246 -16.60 -8.12 -8.18
C GLY A 246 -17.73 -7.29 -7.59
N PHE A 247 -17.45 -6.17 -6.94
CA PHE A 247 -18.50 -5.21 -6.66
C PHE A 247 -18.86 -4.51 -7.96
N GLN A 248 -20.03 -4.81 -8.50
CA GLN A 248 -20.57 -4.16 -9.71
C GLN A 248 -21.74 -3.29 -9.28
N MET A 249 -21.62 -1.98 -9.48
CA MET A 249 -22.77 -1.08 -9.36
C MET A 249 -23.58 -1.14 -10.65
N GLY A 250 -24.85 -1.54 -10.57
CA GLY A 250 -25.76 -1.51 -11.70
C GLY A 250 -26.05 -0.07 -12.16
N PRO A 251 -26.33 0.15 -13.46
CA PRO A 251 -26.72 1.46 -13.95
C PRO A 251 -28.04 1.92 -13.28
N GLY A 252 -27.97 3.01 -12.51
CA GLY A 252 -29.12 3.59 -11.82
C GLY A 252 -29.24 3.24 -10.32
N GLU A 253 -28.40 2.35 -9.79
CA GLU A 253 -28.47 1.90 -8.40
C GLU A 253 -27.56 2.69 -7.44
N GLY A 254 -27.10 3.89 -7.83
CA GLY A 254 -26.00 4.58 -7.14
C GLY A 254 -26.10 4.65 -5.61
N SER A 255 -27.24 5.06 -5.05
CA SER A 255 -27.41 5.10 -3.59
C SER A 255 -27.59 3.72 -2.95
N GLN A 256 -28.33 2.82 -3.60
CA GLN A 256 -28.52 1.45 -3.12
C GLN A 256 -27.21 0.66 -3.12
N GLY A 257 -26.36 0.87 -4.12
CA GLY A 257 -25.02 0.28 -4.20
C GLY A 257 -24.12 0.76 -3.06
N LEU A 258 -24.14 2.06 -2.73
CA LEU A 258 -23.37 2.60 -1.61
C LEU A 258 -23.78 1.97 -0.27
N GLN A 259 -25.08 1.71 -0.07
CA GLN A 259 -25.58 1.07 1.15
C GLN A 259 -25.16 -0.41 1.28
N GLN A 260 -24.86 -1.09 0.17
CA GLN A 260 -24.39 -2.47 0.18
C GLN A 260 -22.88 -2.61 0.41
N LEU A 261 -22.10 -1.53 0.22
CA LEU A 261 -20.64 -1.56 0.35
C LEU A 261 -20.13 -2.05 1.71
N PRO A 262 -20.72 -1.67 2.87
CA PRO A 262 -20.29 -2.20 4.15
C PRO A 262 -20.42 -3.73 4.27
N ALA A 263 -21.54 -4.29 3.81
CA ALA A 263 -21.75 -5.73 3.82
C ALA A 263 -20.79 -6.44 2.86
N TRP A 264 -20.62 -5.89 1.65
CA TRP A 264 -19.66 -6.41 0.67
C TRP A 264 -18.24 -6.40 1.21
N ALA A 265 -17.79 -5.29 1.81
CA ALA A 265 -16.46 -5.13 2.36
C ALA A 265 -16.17 -6.17 3.46
N LEU A 266 -17.15 -6.42 4.35
CA LEU A 266 -17.02 -7.45 5.38
C LEU A 266 -16.91 -8.85 4.77
N GLN A 267 -17.75 -9.18 3.78
CA GLN A 267 -17.71 -10.49 3.11
C GLN A 267 -16.40 -10.72 2.37
N ASP A 268 -15.90 -9.70 1.65
CA ASP A 268 -14.63 -9.77 0.95
C ASP A 268 -13.45 -9.93 1.92
N TYR A 269 -13.49 -9.25 3.07
CA TYR A 269 -12.49 -9.44 4.13
C TYR A 269 -12.49 -10.87 4.68
N LEU A 270 -13.68 -11.42 4.95
CA LEU A 270 -13.83 -12.78 5.45
C LEU A 270 -13.37 -13.82 4.41
N ALA A 271 -13.60 -13.57 3.13
CA ALA A 271 -13.07 -14.40 2.05
C ALA A 271 -11.53 -14.37 2.04
N ALA A 272 -10.92 -13.18 2.14
CA ALA A 272 -9.46 -13.05 2.20
C ALA A 272 -8.85 -13.79 3.41
N LEU A 273 -9.53 -13.79 4.56
CA LEU A 273 -9.12 -14.55 5.75
C LEU A 273 -9.14 -16.06 5.52
N ARG A 274 -10.12 -16.58 4.76
CA ARG A 274 -10.24 -18.02 4.46
C ARG A 274 -9.13 -18.52 3.54
N ASP A 275 -8.52 -17.64 2.76
CA ASP A 275 -7.43 -17.98 1.83
C ASP A 275 -6.05 -17.95 2.50
N LEU A 276 -5.93 -17.39 3.72
CA LEU A 276 -4.67 -17.38 4.48
C LEU A 276 -4.07 -18.77 4.75
N PRO A 277 -4.82 -19.81 5.17
CA PRO A 277 -4.27 -21.14 5.40
C PRO A 277 -3.93 -21.91 4.11
N SER A 278 -3.32 -21.25 3.13
CA SER A 278 -2.81 -21.88 1.91
C SER A 278 -1.39 -22.45 2.13
N PRO A 279 -1.06 -23.59 1.51
CA PRO A 279 0.29 -24.16 1.58
C PRO A 279 1.34 -23.21 0.98
N LEU A 280 0.95 -22.41 -0.02
CA LEU A 280 1.80 -21.40 -0.63
C LEU A 280 2.19 -20.30 0.37
N LEU A 281 1.23 -19.75 1.12
CA LEU A 281 1.54 -18.75 2.13
C LEU A 281 2.41 -19.33 3.23
N PHE A 282 2.09 -20.54 3.72
CA PHE A 282 2.90 -21.19 4.76
C PHE A 282 4.35 -21.40 4.33
N GLY A 283 4.58 -21.98 3.15
CA GLY A 283 5.93 -22.16 2.60
C GLY A 283 6.66 -20.83 2.39
N GLY A 284 5.94 -19.81 1.91
CA GLY A 284 6.43 -18.45 1.79
C GLY A 284 6.87 -17.86 3.15
N LEU A 285 6.06 -18.00 4.19
CA LEU A 285 6.36 -17.48 5.53
C LEU A 285 7.56 -18.18 6.17
N VAL A 286 7.72 -19.50 5.98
CA VAL A 286 8.91 -20.23 6.42
C VAL A 286 10.16 -19.70 5.71
N PHE A 287 10.08 -19.47 4.41
CA PHE A 287 11.17 -18.87 3.64
C PHE A 287 11.49 -17.45 4.11
N ALA A 288 10.46 -16.62 4.30
CA ALA A 288 10.56 -15.26 4.83
C ALA A 288 11.25 -15.24 6.21
N ALA A 289 10.88 -16.16 7.11
CA ALA A 289 11.51 -16.31 8.42
C ALA A 289 12.99 -16.68 8.30
N GLY A 290 13.34 -17.57 7.36
CA GLY A 290 14.73 -17.89 7.03
C GLY A 290 15.52 -16.67 6.54
N CYS A 291 14.96 -15.86 5.64
CA CYS A 291 15.58 -14.63 5.18
C CYS A 291 15.79 -13.63 6.32
N PHE A 292 14.79 -13.44 7.18
CA PHE A 292 14.89 -12.55 8.34
C PHE A 292 15.94 -13.03 9.34
N TYR A 293 16.01 -14.34 9.60
CA TYR A 293 17.05 -14.93 10.44
C TYR A 293 18.45 -14.68 9.90
N LEU A 294 18.65 -14.86 8.59
CA LEU A 294 19.93 -14.59 7.93
C LEU A 294 20.30 -13.10 7.98
N LEU A 295 19.32 -12.19 7.87
CA LEU A 295 19.51 -10.75 8.05
C LEU A 295 19.97 -10.40 9.46
N VAL A 296 19.35 -11.00 10.48
CA VAL A 296 19.76 -10.82 11.89
C VAL A 296 21.20 -11.29 12.08
N ARG A 297 21.55 -12.50 11.62
CA ARG A 297 22.93 -13.02 11.69
C ARG A 297 23.95 -12.21 10.88
N TRP A 298 23.53 -11.62 9.77
CA TRP A 298 24.39 -10.74 8.99
C TRP A 298 24.70 -9.45 9.77
N ARG A 299 23.69 -8.85 10.40
CA ARG A 299 23.83 -7.66 11.25
C ARG A 299 24.71 -7.93 12.47
N GLU A 300 24.52 -9.07 13.13
CA GLU A 300 25.36 -9.51 14.26
C GLU A 300 26.83 -9.65 13.86
N ARG A 301 27.11 -10.26 12.71
CA ARG A 301 28.50 -10.40 12.21
C ARG A 301 29.13 -9.08 11.78
N GLY A 302 28.34 -8.18 11.20
CA GLY A 302 28.80 -6.83 10.86
C GLY A 302 29.22 -6.01 12.08
N ALA A 303 28.68 -6.30 13.27
CA ALA A 303 29.14 -5.74 14.54
C ALA A 303 30.49 -6.31 14.99
N GLY A 304 30.77 -7.58 14.67
CA GLY A 304 32.00 -8.28 15.07
C GLY A 304 33.20 -8.10 14.13
N ALA A 305 32.99 -7.58 12.90
CA ALA A 305 34.07 -7.35 11.93
C ALA A 305 34.72 -5.96 12.03
N ALA A 306 34.23 -5.09 12.91
CA ALA A 306 34.74 -3.74 13.14
C ALA A 306 35.46 -3.59 14.50
N GLY A 307 35.73 -4.70 15.20
CA GLY A 307 36.51 -4.77 16.43
C GLY A 307 37.87 -5.41 16.22
#